data_AF-A0AAD5TIK5-F1
#
_entry.id   AF-A0AAD5TIK5-F1
#
_cell.length_a   1.000
_cell.length_b   1.000
_cell.length_c   1.000
_cell.angle_alpha   90.00
_cell.angle_beta   90.00
_cell.angle_gamma   90.00
#
_symmetry.space_group_name_H-M   'P 1'
#
loop_
_entity.id
_entity.type
_entity.pdbx_description
1 polymer ?
#
loop_
_entity_poly.entity_id
_entity_poly.type
_entity_poly.pdbx_seq_one_letter_code
_entity_poly.pdbx_strand_id
1 'polypeptide(L)'
;MQPSKILLAATRGVLNAKQGNKNYYKGTGSGKMGRWTARGRYILEPWRFRQWVVPDLSSSELKPYVSKEANRYLRRDHSFRDYFRPINVPEEMAPELAAKCRQSAKQGWKDIVARKSWNE
;
A
#
# COMPACT_ATOMS: atom_id res chain seq x y z
N MET A 1 -28.29 -35.85 -1.34
CA MET A 1 -27.49 -35.70 -2.58
C MET A 1 -27.97 -34.42 -3.27
N GLN A 2 -27.11 -33.40 -3.40
CA GLN A 2 -27.49 -32.16 -4.09
C GLN A 2 -27.31 -32.37 -5.61
N PRO A 3 -28.29 -31.97 -6.45
CA PRO A 3 -28.16 -32.12 -7.90
C PRO A 3 -27.00 -31.29 -8.46
N SER A 4 -26.42 -31.74 -9.57
CA SER A 4 -25.29 -31.04 -10.21
C SER A 4 -25.73 -29.68 -10.76
N LYS A 5 -24.81 -28.71 -10.87
CA LYS A 5 -25.11 -27.33 -11.32
C LYS A 5 -25.81 -27.24 -12.68
N ILE A 6 -25.68 -28.27 -13.53
CA ILE A 6 -26.38 -28.37 -14.82
C ILE A 6 -27.90 -28.50 -14.61
N LEU A 7 -28.32 -29.17 -13.54
CA LEU A 7 -29.73 -29.42 -13.20
C LEU A 7 -30.37 -28.28 -12.38
N LEU A 8 -29.58 -27.37 -11.80
CA LEU A 8 -30.06 -26.32 -10.90
C LEU A 8 -30.40 -24.98 -11.58
N ALA A 9 -30.51 -24.97 -12.92
CA ALA A 9 -30.67 -23.75 -13.71
C ALA A 9 -29.59 -22.69 -13.40
N ALA A 10 -29.74 -21.46 -13.91
CA ALA A 10 -28.79 -20.39 -13.66
C ALA A 10 -28.84 -19.96 -12.18
N THR A 11 -27.69 -19.97 -11.51
CA THR A 11 -27.57 -19.51 -10.12
C THR A 11 -27.34 -18.00 -10.07
N ARG A 12 -27.91 -17.28 -9.09
CA ARG A 12 -27.73 -15.82 -8.89
C ARG A 12 -26.38 -15.45 -8.25
N GLY A 13 -25.40 -16.34 -8.32
CA GLY A 13 -24.05 -16.12 -7.78
C GLY A 13 -23.20 -15.20 -8.65
N VAL A 14 -22.02 -14.81 -8.17
CA VAL A 14 -21.08 -13.98 -8.94
C VAL A 14 -20.62 -14.74 -10.18
N LEU A 15 -20.89 -14.17 -11.36
CA LEU A 15 -20.49 -14.73 -12.63
C LEU A 15 -18.96 -14.62 -12.81
N ASN A 16 -18.31 -15.76 -13.06
CA ASN A 16 -16.88 -15.86 -13.34
C ASN A 16 -16.61 -16.15 -14.84
N ALA A 17 -15.35 -16.05 -15.26
CA ALA A 17 -14.94 -16.25 -16.64
C ALA A 17 -15.26 -17.66 -17.21
N LYS A 18 -15.51 -18.65 -16.34
CA LYS A 18 -15.81 -20.04 -16.72
C LYS A 18 -17.31 -20.32 -16.89
N GLN A 19 -18.16 -19.39 -16.48
CA GLN A 19 -19.62 -19.57 -16.47
C GLN A 19 -20.32 -18.88 -17.64
N GLY A 20 -19.64 -17.98 -18.35
CA GLY A 20 -20.20 -17.32 -19.53
C GLY A 20 -19.95 -18.09 -20.83
N ASN A 21 -20.58 -17.63 -21.91
CA ASN A 21 -20.37 -18.17 -23.26
C ASN A 21 -19.07 -17.63 -23.89
N LYS A 22 -18.82 -17.96 -25.17
CA LYS A 22 -17.64 -17.52 -25.93
C LYS A 22 -17.49 -16.00 -26.08
N ASN A 23 -18.50 -15.19 -25.74
CA ASN A 23 -18.46 -13.73 -25.83
C ASN A 23 -18.30 -13.07 -24.46
N TYR A 24 -18.30 -13.85 -23.37
CA TYR A 24 -18.14 -13.35 -22.02
C TYR A 24 -16.68 -13.46 -21.56
N TYR A 25 -15.89 -12.44 -21.89
CA TYR A 25 -14.50 -12.34 -21.46
C TYR A 25 -14.39 -11.50 -20.19
N LYS A 26 -14.06 -12.14 -19.08
CA LYS A 26 -13.84 -11.48 -17.78
C LYS A 26 -12.46 -11.82 -17.24
N GLY A 27 -11.70 -10.78 -16.85
CA GLY A 27 -10.39 -10.94 -16.23
C GLY A 27 -10.46 -11.35 -14.76
N THR A 28 -9.32 -11.72 -14.18
CA THR A 28 -9.15 -12.12 -12.78
C THR A 28 -8.46 -11.05 -11.91
N GLY A 29 -8.25 -9.84 -12.45
CA GLY A 29 -7.61 -8.74 -11.72
C GLY A 29 -6.08 -8.65 -11.85
N SER A 30 -5.48 -9.29 -12.85
CA SER A 30 -4.01 -9.24 -13.10
C SER A 30 -3.46 -7.85 -13.45
N GLY A 31 -4.34 -6.90 -13.79
CA GLY A 31 -3.96 -5.61 -14.37
C GLY A 31 -3.51 -5.72 -15.84
N LYS A 32 -3.41 -4.57 -16.52
CA LYS A 32 -3.05 -4.45 -17.94
C LYS A 32 -1.55 -4.25 -18.10
N MET A 33 -0.87 -5.14 -18.83
CA MET A 33 0.59 -5.09 -19.07
C MET A 33 0.99 -4.43 -20.39
N GLY A 34 0.00 -3.99 -21.17
CA GLY A 34 0.20 -3.51 -22.54
C GLY A 34 -1.14 -3.26 -23.21
N ARG A 35 -1.17 -3.10 -24.53
CA ARG A 35 -2.40 -2.73 -25.26
C ARG A 35 -2.64 -3.61 -26.49
N TRP A 36 -3.90 -3.75 -26.85
CA TRP A 36 -4.29 -4.33 -28.13
C TRP A 36 -4.04 -3.34 -29.27
N THR A 37 -3.70 -3.88 -30.43
CA THR A 37 -3.69 -3.18 -31.72
C THR A 37 -5.03 -3.37 -32.42
N ALA A 38 -5.33 -2.53 -33.41
CA ALA A 38 -6.54 -2.66 -34.22
C ALA A 38 -6.66 -4.03 -34.93
N ARG A 39 -5.52 -4.68 -35.22
CA ARG A 39 -5.45 -6.00 -35.87
C ARG A 39 -5.34 -7.18 -34.88
N GLY A 40 -5.71 -6.98 -33.61
CA GLY A 40 -5.76 -8.07 -32.63
C GLY A 40 -4.41 -8.60 -32.14
N ARG A 41 -3.30 -7.91 -32.42
CA ARG A 41 -2.00 -8.18 -31.76
C ARG A 41 -1.95 -7.47 -30.41
N TYR A 42 -1.29 -8.07 -29.43
CA TYR A 42 -1.04 -7.44 -28.12
C TYR A 42 0.39 -6.92 -28.05
N ILE A 43 0.56 -5.63 -27.74
CA ILE A 43 1.87 -4.99 -27.55
C ILE A 43 2.12 -4.87 -26.05
N LEU A 44 3.24 -5.42 -25.59
CA LEU A 44 3.70 -5.28 -24.22
C LEU A 44 4.36 -3.91 -24.00
N GLU A 45 4.06 -3.28 -22.88
CA GLU A 45 4.55 -1.94 -22.52
C GLU A 45 5.47 -2.06 -21.28
N PRO A 46 6.81 -2.04 -21.43
CA PRO A 46 7.73 -2.37 -20.34
C PRO A 46 7.59 -1.50 -19.08
N TRP A 47 7.17 -0.23 -19.23
CA TRP A 47 6.95 0.68 -18.11
C TRP A 47 5.71 0.31 -17.26
N ARG A 48 4.82 -0.56 -17.75
CA ARG A 48 3.70 -1.10 -16.96
C ARG A 48 4.06 -2.34 -16.17
N PHE A 49 5.23 -2.93 -16.43
CA PHE A 49 5.63 -4.13 -15.74
C PHE A 49 5.92 -3.81 -14.28
N ARG A 50 5.45 -4.68 -13.39
CA ARG A 50 5.80 -4.60 -11.97
C ARG A 50 7.24 -5.05 -11.83
N GLN A 51 8.10 -4.16 -11.39
CA GLN A 51 9.50 -4.45 -11.10
C GLN A 51 9.66 -4.63 -9.60
N TRP A 52 10.22 -5.77 -9.20
CA TRP A 52 10.53 -6.06 -7.80
C TRP A 52 11.98 -5.67 -7.55
N VAL A 53 12.18 -4.55 -6.86
CA VAL A 53 13.52 -4.12 -6.43
C VAL A 53 13.87 -4.87 -5.17
N VAL A 54 14.64 -5.95 -5.32
CA VAL A 54 15.09 -6.79 -4.21
C VAL A 54 16.45 -6.24 -3.72
N PRO A 55 16.56 -5.75 -2.47
CA PRO A 55 17.84 -5.31 -1.92
C PRO A 55 18.75 -6.51 -1.64
N ASP A 56 20.06 -6.28 -1.54
CA ASP A 56 20.97 -7.30 -1.01
C ASP A 56 20.70 -7.51 0.48
N LEU A 57 20.48 -8.76 0.87
CA LEU A 57 20.16 -9.17 2.24
C LEU A 57 21.30 -9.96 2.89
N SER A 58 22.45 -10.10 2.22
CA SER A 58 23.60 -10.86 2.69
C SER A 58 24.10 -10.42 4.09
N SER A 59 24.00 -9.14 4.40
CA SER A 59 24.41 -8.54 5.68
C SER A 59 23.24 -8.16 6.61
N SER A 60 22.04 -8.71 6.40
CA SER A 60 20.88 -8.35 7.23
C SER A 60 20.96 -9.01 8.62
N GLU A 61 21.11 -8.21 9.67
CA GLU A 61 21.07 -8.67 11.07
C GLU A 61 19.64 -9.06 11.52
N LEU A 62 18.62 -8.52 10.85
CA LEU A 62 17.23 -8.68 11.23
C LEU A 62 16.69 -10.06 10.81
N LYS A 63 15.95 -10.69 11.72
CA LYS A 63 15.28 -11.99 11.53
C LYS A 63 13.76 -11.82 11.46
N PRO A 64 13.03 -12.76 10.83
CA PRO A 64 11.57 -12.69 10.73
C PRO A 64 10.84 -12.87 12.08
N TYR A 65 11.54 -13.30 13.13
CA TYR A 65 10.98 -13.51 14.47
C TYR A 65 11.77 -12.71 15.50
N VAL A 66 11.08 -12.29 16.57
CA VAL A 66 11.62 -11.54 17.70
C VAL A 66 11.61 -12.40 18.96
N SER A 67 12.57 -12.22 19.86
CA SER A 67 12.58 -12.88 21.18
C SER A 67 11.33 -12.54 21.98
N LYS A 68 10.80 -13.51 22.75
CA LYS A 68 9.68 -13.29 23.67
C LYS A 68 10.03 -12.32 24.81
N GLU A 69 11.32 -12.17 25.09
CA GLU A 69 11.85 -11.28 26.13
C GLU A 69 12.00 -9.84 25.66
N ALA A 70 11.80 -9.56 24.36
CA ALA A 70 11.84 -8.20 23.85
C ALA A 70 10.76 -7.36 24.53
N ASN A 71 11.16 -6.20 25.06
CA ASN A 71 10.25 -5.28 25.72
C ASN A 71 9.07 -4.94 24.81
N ARG A 72 7.85 -5.11 25.33
CA ARG A 72 6.64 -4.55 24.70
C ARG A 72 6.67 -3.04 24.86
N TYR A 73 7.27 -2.34 23.91
CA TYR A 73 7.20 -0.88 23.89
C TYR A 73 5.74 -0.40 23.79
N LEU A 74 5.42 0.72 24.44
CA LEU A 74 4.18 1.44 24.19
C LEU A 74 4.10 1.76 22.69
N ARG A 75 3.01 1.35 22.04
CA ARG A 75 2.66 1.83 20.70
C ARG A 75 2.56 3.34 20.78
N ARG A 76 3.53 4.04 20.19
CA ARG A 76 3.50 5.49 19.99
C ARG A 76 3.15 5.75 18.54
N ASP A 77 2.11 6.54 18.31
CA ASP A 77 1.79 6.98 16.96
C ASP A 77 2.82 8.04 16.55
N HIS A 78 3.48 7.79 15.42
CA HIS A 78 4.41 8.76 14.86
C HIS A 78 3.64 9.96 14.33
N SER A 79 3.94 11.14 14.87
CA SER A 79 3.33 12.40 14.46
C SER A 79 4.22 13.16 13.50
N PHE A 80 3.64 14.11 12.74
CA PHE A 80 4.39 15.01 11.86
C PHE A 80 5.57 15.72 12.58
N ARG A 81 5.40 16.03 13.88
CA ARG A 81 6.44 16.64 14.73
C ARG A 81 7.67 15.74 14.90
N ASP A 82 7.52 14.43 14.82
CA ASP A 82 8.61 13.48 15.05
C ASP A 82 9.64 13.49 13.92
N TYR A 83 9.20 13.74 12.68
CA TYR A 83 10.11 13.86 11.53
C TYR A 83 11.10 15.03 11.67
N PHE A 84 10.70 16.12 12.33
CA PHE A 84 11.54 17.31 12.49
C PHE A 84 12.30 17.35 13.82
N ARG A 85 12.34 16.25 14.58
CA ARG A 85 13.23 16.17 15.75
C ARG A 85 14.69 16.34 15.31
N PRO A 86 15.55 16.98 16.12
CA PRO A 86 16.95 17.19 15.73
C PRO A 86 17.68 15.94 15.26
N ILE A 87 17.38 14.78 15.88
CA ILE A 87 17.96 13.49 15.53
C ILE A 87 17.53 12.93 14.16
N ASN A 88 16.38 13.38 13.64
CA ASN A 88 15.79 12.86 12.39
C ASN A 88 16.02 13.82 11.21
N VAL A 89 16.63 14.98 11.46
CA VAL A 89 16.92 15.95 10.40
C VAL A 89 18.22 15.54 9.70
N PRO A 90 18.20 15.32 8.38
CA PRO A 90 19.42 15.05 7.62
C PRO A 90 20.43 16.18 7.78
N GLU A 91 21.72 15.84 7.86
CA GLU A 91 22.82 16.82 8.00
C GLU A 91 22.91 17.77 6.80
N GLU A 92 22.50 17.31 5.61
CA GLU A 92 22.45 18.08 4.37
C GLU A 92 21.41 19.20 4.40
N MET A 93 20.45 19.15 5.32
CA MET A 93 19.36 20.11 5.38
C MET A 93 19.81 21.41 6.06
N ALA A 94 19.59 22.54 5.38
CA ALA A 94 19.94 23.85 5.93
C ALA A 94 19.34 24.05 7.34
N PRO A 95 20.14 24.48 8.34
CA PRO A 95 19.72 24.54 9.74
C PRO A 95 18.53 25.49 9.96
N GLU A 96 18.45 26.55 9.16
CA GLU A 96 17.33 27.50 9.20
C GLU A 96 16.02 26.87 8.70
N LEU A 97 16.08 26.09 7.61
CA LEU A 97 14.92 25.38 7.08
C LEU A 97 14.43 24.35 8.11
N ALA A 98 15.36 23.63 8.76
CA ALA A 98 15.04 22.73 9.85
C ALA A 98 14.32 23.43 11.00
N ALA A 99 14.80 24.61 11.41
CA ALA A 99 14.17 25.40 12.46
C ALA A 99 12.75 25.86 12.06
N LYS A 100 12.56 26.33 10.82
CA LYS A 100 11.26 26.73 10.28
C LYS A 100 10.28 25.55 10.24
N CYS A 101 10.67 24.41 9.67
CA CYS A 101 9.84 23.21 9.63
C CYS A 101 9.45 22.72 11.03
N ARG A 102 10.36 22.79 12.01
CA ARG A 102 10.06 22.49 13.42
C ARG A 102 9.01 23.43 14.01
N GLN A 103 9.12 24.73 13.76
CA GLN A 103 8.16 25.72 14.24
C GLN A 103 6.78 25.48 13.63
N SER A 104 6.71 25.28 12.31
CA SER A 104 5.47 24.94 11.62
C SER A 104 4.86 23.64 12.12
N ALA A 105 5.67 22.59 12.34
CA ALA A 105 5.19 21.32 12.90
C ALA A 105 4.65 21.45 14.32
N LYS A 106 5.30 22.26 15.18
CA LYS A 106 4.80 22.58 16.52
C LYS A 106 3.47 23.33 16.45
N GLN A 107 3.35 24.31 15.56
CA GLN A 107 2.13 25.09 15.41
C GLN A 107 0.99 24.23 14.88
N GLY A 108 1.20 23.48 13.80
CA GLY A 108 0.19 22.58 13.24
C GLY A 108 -0.27 21.51 14.23
N TRP A 109 0.63 20.99 15.08
CA TRP A 109 0.23 20.09 16.16
C TRP A 109 -0.66 20.78 17.20
N LYS A 110 -0.31 22.00 17.63
CA LYS A 110 -1.16 22.78 18.55
C LYS A 110 -2.54 23.02 17.95
N ASP A 111 -2.61 23.34 16.66
CA ASP A 111 -3.86 23.59 15.96
C ASP A 111 -4.71 22.30 15.85
N ILE A 112 -4.10 21.14 15.57
CA ILE A 112 -4.79 19.84 15.55
C ILE A 112 -5.32 19.47 16.94
N VAL A 113 -4.52 19.64 17.99
CA VAL A 113 -4.94 19.35 19.37
C VAL A 113 -6.06 20.30 19.80
N ALA A 114 -5.95 21.59 19.51
CA ALA A 114 -6.97 22.60 19.81
C ALA A 114 -8.29 22.34 19.06
N ARG A 115 -8.23 21.78 17.85
CA ARG A 115 -9.42 21.35 17.10
C ARG A 115 -10.11 20.12 17.69
N LYS A 116 -9.36 19.23 18.35
CA LYS A 116 -9.89 17.96 18.86
C LYS A 116 -10.74 18.13 20.14
N SER A 117 -10.56 19.22 20.88
CA SER A 117 -11.25 19.47 22.16
C SER A 117 -12.73 19.91 22.05
N TRP A 118 -13.32 19.89 20.86
CA TRP A 118 -14.71 20.35 20.62
C TRP A 118 -15.71 19.23 20.31
N ASN A 119 -15.27 17.97 20.30
CA ASN A 119 -16.10 16.78 20.01
C ASN A 119 -16.23 15.83 21.21
N GLU A 120 -16.06 16.34 22.44
CA GLU A 120 -16.41 15.63 23.69
C GLU A 120 -17.59 16.33 24.36
#